data_AF-A0A0R3T179-F1
#
_entry.id   AF-A0A0R3T179-F1
#
_cell.length_a   1.000
_cell.length_b   1.000
_cell.length_c   1.000
_cell.angle_alpha   90.00
_cell.angle_beta   90.00
_cell.angle_gamma   90.00
#
_symmetry.space_group_name_H-M   'P 1'
#
loop_
_entity.id
_entity.type
_entity.pdbx_description
1 polymer ?
#
loop_
_entity_poly.entity_id
_entity_poly.type
_entity_poly.pdbx_seq_one_letter_code
_entity_poly.pdbx_strand_id
1 'polypeptide(L)'
;MQRLKCTSQVYDWGKVGSASKVYQLMVSSEKSDEFKSNQPYAELWMGTHPSGPSVLWNDRSISLDAYIKDHPEYLGIPCVDTFGHQLPFLFKVLSIDKALSIQAHPDKRLAEKLHADWPDIYKDDNHKPEMAIALTNFEALIGFRPLVQIRALIT
;
A
#
# COMPACT_ATOMS: atom_id res chain seq x y z
N MET A 1 20.71 -6.87 -8.44
CA MET A 1 19.23 -6.89 -8.54
C MET A 1 18.72 -7.90 -7.54
N GLN A 2 17.79 -7.52 -6.65
CA GLN A 2 17.18 -8.42 -5.66
C GLN A 2 15.73 -8.71 -6.04
N ARG A 3 15.35 -9.99 -6.09
CA ARG A 3 13.94 -10.38 -6.21
C ARG A 3 13.32 -10.44 -4.83
N LEU A 4 12.07 -10.01 -4.69
CA LEU A 4 11.34 -10.00 -3.42
C LEU A 4 10.20 -11.02 -3.42
N LYS A 5 9.95 -11.60 -2.24
CA LYS A 5 8.65 -12.17 -1.90
C LYS A 5 7.87 -11.11 -1.10
N CYS A 6 6.69 -10.80 -1.60
CA CYS A 6 5.85 -9.71 -1.11
C CYS A 6 4.62 -10.25 -0.37
N THR A 7 4.02 -9.44 0.48
CA THR A 7 2.86 -9.85 1.30
C THR A 7 1.57 -9.44 0.62
N SER A 8 0.57 -10.33 0.58
CA SER A 8 -0.79 -9.99 0.20
C SER A 8 -1.69 -9.78 1.41
N GLN A 9 -2.59 -8.82 1.32
CA GLN A 9 -3.66 -8.58 2.31
C GLN A 9 -4.99 -9.11 1.76
N VAL A 10 -5.73 -9.84 2.59
CA VAL A 10 -6.95 -10.57 2.22
C VAL A 10 -8.22 -9.87 2.71
N TYR A 11 -8.28 -8.54 2.56
CA TYR A 11 -9.42 -7.75 3.03
C TYR A 11 -10.70 -8.05 2.24
N ASP A 12 -11.85 -8.02 2.91
CA ASP A 12 -13.17 -8.40 2.38
C ASP A 12 -13.68 -7.58 1.20
N TRP A 13 -13.06 -6.43 0.92
CA TRP A 13 -13.36 -5.59 -0.24
C TRP A 13 -12.62 -6.01 -1.51
N GLY A 14 -11.64 -6.92 -1.41
CA GLY A 14 -10.83 -7.38 -2.53
C GLY A 14 -11.55 -8.39 -3.41
N LYS A 15 -11.14 -8.46 -4.68
CA LYS A 15 -11.63 -9.50 -5.61
C LYS A 15 -11.21 -10.89 -5.14
N VAL A 16 -12.04 -11.89 -5.42
CA VAL A 16 -11.82 -13.28 -4.99
C VAL A 16 -10.99 -14.06 -6.01
N GLY A 17 -9.97 -14.78 -5.53
CA GLY A 17 -9.21 -15.74 -6.34
C GLY A 17 -8.69 -15.19 -7.66
N SER A 18 -8.85 -15.96 -8.74
CA SER A 18 -8.35 -15.62 -10.08
C SER A 18 -8.94 -14.34 -10.68
N ALA A 19 -10.05 -13.81 -10.14
CA ALA A 19 -10.56 -12.50 -10.53
C ALA A 19 -9.69 -11.34 -10.01
N SER A 20 -8.86 -11.60 -8.99
CA SER A 20 -7.96 -10.61 -8.42
C SER A 20 -6.64 -10.52 -9.18
N LYS A 21 -6.25 -9.28 -9.53
CA LYS A 21 -4.92 -9.03 -10.09
C LYS A 21 -3.82 -9.36 -9.09
N VAL A 22 -4.07 -9.13 -7.79
CA VAL A 22 -3.14 -9.50 -6.71
C VAL A 22 -2.93 -11.01 -6.67
N TYR A 23 -4.00 -11.80 -6.71
CA TYR A 23 -3.88 -13.26 -6.76
C TYR A 23 -3.10 -13.74 -7.99
N GLN A 24 -3.42 -13.21 -9.18
CA GLN A 24 -2.73 -13.56 -10.42
C GLN A 24 -1.22 -13.27 -10.32
N LEU A 25 -0.84 -12.12 -9.76
CA LEU A 25 0.56 -11.76 -9.55
C LEU A 25 1.23 -12.72 -8.56
N MET A 26 0.60 -13.01 -7.42
CA MET A 26 1.14 -13.92 -6.41
C MET A 26 1.39 -15.34 -6.98
N VAL A 27 0.40 -15.93 -7.65
CA VAL A 27 0.51 -17.26 -8.27
C VAL A 27 1.55 -17.28 -9.40
N SER A 28 1.67 -16.19 -10.16
CA SER A 28 2.71 -16.09 -11.20
C SER A 28 4.11 -15.97 -10.61
N SER A 29 4.24 -15.39 -9.41
CA SER A 29 5.51 -15.22 -8.72
C SER A 29 5.98 -16.50 -8.02
N GLU A 30 5.07 -17.26 -7.43
CA GLU A 30 5.37 -18.47 -6.66
C GLU A 30 4.31 -19.53 -6.97
N LYS A 31 4.73 -20.73 -7.38
CA LYS A 31 3.81 -21.88 -7.42
C LYS A 31 3.70 -22.42 -5.99
N SER A 32 2.65 -22.00 -5.28
CA SER A 32 2.36 -22.44 -3.91
C SER A 32 0.90 -22.85 -3.80
N ASP A 33 0.65 -23.99 -3.17
CA ASP A 33 -0.69 -24.47 -2.82
C ASP A 33 -1.33 -23.66 -1.68
N GLU A 34 -0.58 -22.73 -1.07
CA GLU A 34 -1.08 -21.82 -0.03
C GLU A 34 -2.05 -20.78 -0.58
N PHE A 35 -2.03 -20.51 -1.89
CA PHE A 35 -2.92 -19.55 -2.53
C PHE A 35 -4.32 -20.14 -2.71
N LYS A 36 -5.18 -19.89 -1.74
CA LYS A 36 -6.60 -20.29 -1.77
C LYS A 36 -7.35 -19.51 -2.85
N SER A 37 -8.01 -20.20 -3.78
CA SER A 37 -8.78 -19.57 -4.86
C SER A 37 -10.13 -19.01 -4.43
N ASN A 38 -10.59 -19.31 -3.21
CA ASN A 38 -11.93 -18.96 -2.70
C ASN A 38 -11.93 -17.84 -1.64
N GLN A 39 -10.85 -17.07 -1.54
CA GLN A 39 -10.74 -15.94 -0.61
C GLN A 39 -10.43 -14.62 -1.36
N PRO A 40 -10.75 -13.46 -0.76
CA PRO A 40 -10.39 -12.18 -1.34
C PRO A 40 -8.87 -11.93 -1.30
N TYR A 41 -8.36 -11.26 -2.34
CA TYR A 41 -6.98 -10.76 -2.41
C TYR A 41 -7.04 -9.29 -2.79
N ALA A 42 -6.89 -8.44 -1.79
CA ALA A 42 -7.19 -7.02 -1.86
C ALA A 42 -5.96 -6.18 -2.23
N GLU A 43 -4.85 -6.38 -1.50
CA GLU A 43 -3.61 -5.61 -1.69
C GLU A 43 -2.40 -6.53 -1.83
N LEU A 44 -1.44 -6.16 -2.67
CA LEU A 44 -0.07 -6.70 -2.69
C LEU A 44 0.88 -5.60 -2.22
N TRP A 45 1.63 -5.83 -1.14
CA TRP A 45 2.52 -4.83 -0.54
C TRP A 45 3.97 -5.09 -0.91
N MET A 46 4.63 -4.06 -1.42
CA MET A 46 6.03 -4.08 -1.83
C MET A 46 6.76 -2.95 -1.11
N GLY A 47 7.60 -3.32 -0.13
CA GLY A 47 8.32 -2.34 0.68
C GLY A 47 8.71 -2.87 2.06
N THR A 48 9.01 -1.94 2.95
CA THR A 48 9.57 -2.19 4.30
C THR A 48 8.54 -2.10 5.42
N HIS A 49 7.25 -1.98 5.10
CA HIS A 49 6.23 -1.75 6.11
C HIS A 49 6.06 -2.95 7.06
N PRO A 50 6.05 -2.75 8.40
CA PRO A 50 6.08 -3.84 9.38
C PRO A 50 4.85 -4.77 9.33
N SER A 51 3.66 -4.26 8.99
CA SER A 51 2.45 -5.08 8.85
C SER A 51 2.39 -5.96 7.59
N GLY A 52 3.35 -5.82 6.67
CA GLY A 52 3.42 -6.61 5.45
C GLY A 52 4.82 -6.55 4.84
N PRO A 53 5.84 -7.07 5.56
CA PRO A 53 7.22 -6.89 5.18
C PRO A 53 7.54 -7.73 3.94
N SER A 54 8.14 -7.10 2.92
CA SER A 54 8.77 -7.86 1.84
C SER A 54 10.05 -8.52 2.35
N VAL A 55 10.36 -9.71 1.85
CA VAL A 55 11.59 -10.47 2.17
C VAL A 55 12.37 -10.77 0.90
N LEU A 56 13.68 -11.02 1.02
CA LEU A 56 14.48 -11.44 -0.12
C LEU A 56 14.02 -12.81 -0.63
N TRP A 57 14.01 -12.99 -1.94
CA TRP A 57 13.54 -14.23 -2.55
C TRP A 57 14.45 -15.41 -2.26
N ASN A 58 15.76 -15.18 -2.33
CA ASN A 58 16.78 -16.22 -2.15
C ASN A 58 17.06 -16.54 -0.68
N ASP A 59 16.76 -15.60 0.22
CA ASP A 59 16.86 -15.78 1.67
C ASP A 59 15.67 -15.10 2.35
N ARG A 60 14.63 -15.89 2.63
CA ARG A 60 13.37 -15.39 3.20
C ARG A 60 13.48 -15.01 4.67
N SER A 61 14.62 -15.28 5.32
CA SER A 61 14.87 -14.84 6.70
C SER A 61 15.24 -13.35 6.77
N ILE A 62 15.64 -12.76 5.65
CA ILE A 62 16.06 -11.36 5.56
C ILE A 62 14.90 -10.52 5.03
N SER A 63 14.39 -9.59 5.86
CA SER A 63 13.43 -8.59 5.42
C SER A 63 14.10 -7.54 4.54
N LEU A 64 13.34 -6.93 3.64
CA LEU A 64 13.82 -5.81 2.84
C LEU A 64 14.23 -4.62 3.73
N ASP A 65 13.54 -4.42 4.85
CA ASP A 65 13.88 -3.39 5.83
C ASP A 65 15.28 -3.59 6.42
N ALA A 66 15.57 -4.80 6.90
CA ALA A 66 16.90 -5.14 7.42
C ALA A 66 17.97 -5.03 6.32
N TYR A 67 17.68 -5.54 5.13
CA TYR A 67 18.60 -5.48 4.00
C TYR A 67 18.96 -4.04 3.60
N ILE A 68 17.98 -3.13 3.54
CA ILE A 68 18.22 -1.73 3.19
C ILE A 68 19.02 -1.00 4.28
N LYS A 69 18.83 -1.35 5.56
CA LYS A 69 19.61 -0.76 6.65
C LYS A 69 21.09 -1.13 6.60
N ASP A 70 21.39 -2.37 6.22
CA ASP A 70 22.76 -2.86 6.04
C ASP A 70 23.38 -2.43 4.71
N HIS A 71 22.54 -2.09 3.72
CA HIS A 71 22.92 -1.67 2.38
C HIS A 71 22.27 -0.33 1.96
N PRO A 72 22.58 0.80 2.65
CA PRO A 72 21.96 2.09 2.37
C PRO A 72 22.28 2.63 0.97
N GLU A 73 23.28 2.08 0.28
CA GLU A 73 23.59 2.39 -1.12
C GLU A 73 22.42 2.15 -2.08
N TYR A 74 21.47 1.28 -1.74
CA TYR A 74 20.25 1.06 -2.53
C TYR A 74 19.26 2.22 -2.46
N LEU A 75 19.33 3.07 -1.44
CA LEU A 75 18.49 4.28 -1.32
C LEU A 75 19.12 5.47 -2.06
N GLY A 76 20.45 5.50 -2.10
CA GLY A 76 21.22 6.65 -2.60
C GLY A 76 21.28 7.79 -1.59
N ILE A 77 22.34 8.58 -1.67
CA ILE A 77 22.67 9.66 -0.71
C ILE A 77 21.49 10.62 -0.47
N PRO A 78 20.81 11.17 -1.50
CA PRO A 78 19.74 12.14 -1.25
C PRO A 78 18.57 11.58 -0.45
N CYS A 79 18.25 10.29 -0.65
CA CYS A 79 17.19 9.62 0.08
C CYS A 79 17.59 9.42 1.54
N VAL A 80 18.84 8.98 1.78
CA VAL A 80 19.38 8.80 3.13
C VAL A 80 19.43 10.12 3.90
N ASP A 81 19.87 11.20 3.27
CA ASP A 81 19.93 12.52 3.92
C ASP A 81 18.55 13.06 4.31
N THR A 82 17.51 12.71 3.55
CA THR A 82 16.15 13.22 3.75
C THR A 82 15.29 12.33 4.64
N PHE A 83 15.38 11.01 4.48
CA PHE A 83 14.48 10.02 5.06
C PHE A 83 15.20 9.00 5.96
N GLY A 84 16.52 9.11 6.10
CA GLY A 84 17.34 8.14 6.81
C GLY A 84 17.43 6.80 6.07
N HIS A 85 17.76 5.73 6.80
CA HIS A 85 17.93 4.39 6.24
C HIS A 85 16.59 3.66 6.09
N GLN A 86 15.59 4.35 5.53
CA GLN A 86 14.23 3.85 5.37
C GLN A 86 13.75 4.08 3.94
N LEU A 87 12.95 3.15 3.43
CA LEU A 87 12.27 3.34 2.16
C LEU A 87 11.11 4.33 2.34
N PRO A 88 11.09 5.49 1.68
CA PRO A 88 10.13 6.56 1.96
C PRO A 88 8.77 6.36 1.30
N PHE A 89 8.49 5.16 0.79
CA PHE A 89 7.22 4.83 0.15
C PHE A 89 6.85 3.36 0.39
N LEU A 90 5.54 3.09 0.33
CA LEU A 90 4.99 1.74 0.25
C LEU A 90 4.32 1.59 -1.12
N PHE A 91 4.82 0.67 -1.93
CA PHE A 91 4.21 0.40 -3.23
C PHE A 91 3.17 -0.71 -3.11
N LYS A 92 2.04 -0.55 -3.82
CA LYS A 92 0.95 -1.51 -3.76
C LYS A 92 0.33 -1.81 -5.11
N VAL A 93 -0.18 -3.04 -5.27
CA VAL A 93 -1.22 -3.36 -6.25
C VAL A 93 -2.52 -3.57 -5.50
N LEU A 94 -3.58 -2.88 -5.90
CA LEU A 94 -4.92 -3.04 -5.34
C LEU A 94 -5.81 -3.78 -6.35
N SER A 95 -6.65 -4.68 -5.86
CA SER A 95 -7.63 -5.40 -6.67
C SER A 95 -9.01 -5.31 -6.04
N ILE A 96 -9.74 -4.25 -6.39
CA ILE A 96 -10.93 -3.77 -5.69
C ILE A 96 -12.20 -4.43 -6.25
N ASP A 97 -13.02 -5.02 -5.38
CA ASP A 97 -14.35 -5.58 -5.70
C ASP A 97 -15.49 -4.74 -5.15
N LYS A 98 -15.30 -4.21 -3.92
CA LYS A 98 -16.25 -3.32 -3.26
C LYS A 98 -15.63 -1.93 -3.09
N ALA A 99 -16.47 -0.90 -3.18
CA ALA A 99 -16.04 0.47 -2.91
C ALA A 99 -15.41 0.59 -1.52
N LEU A 100 -14.27 1.27 -1.45
CA LEU A 100 -13.59 1.58 -0.20
C LEU A 100 -14.31 2.74 0.52
N SER A 101 -14.01 2.93 1.80
CA SER A 101 -14.50 4.09 2.54
C SER A 101 -14.08 5.41 1.88
N ILE A 102 -14.93 6.43 1.97
CA ILE A 102 -14.55 7.81 1.66
C ILE A 102 -13.49 8.23 2.68
N GLN A 103 -12.33 8.69 2.20
CA GLN A 103 -11.16 8.92 3.01
C GLN A 103 -10.53 10.28 2.70
N ALA A 104 -9.86 10.84 3.71
CA ALA A 104 -8.92 11.94 3.56
C ALA A 104 -7.71 11.65 4.47
N HIS A 105 -6.53 12.07 4.03
CA HIS A 105 -5.30 11.94 4.80
C HIS A 105 -4.88 13.29 5.36
N PRO A 106 -4.44 13.36 6.62
CA PRO A 106 -3.92 14.59 7.19
C PRO A 106 -2.62 15.02 6.49
N ASP A 107 -2.35 16.32 6.50
CA ASP A 107 -1.00 16.81 6.24
C ASP A 107 -0.07 16.49 7.42
N LYS A 108 1.23 16.79 7.29
CA LYS A 108 2.23 16.36 8.29
C LYS A 108 1.95 16.97 9.67
N ARG A 109 1.62 18.26 9.71
CA ARG A 109 1.33 18.99 10.95
C ARG A 109 0.10 18.41 11.66
N LEU A 110 -0.95 18.11 10.90
CA LEU A 110 -2.16 17.52 11.46
C LEU A 110 -1.92 16.08 11.90
N ALA A 111 -1.16 15.28 11.13
CA ALA A 111 -0.81 13.90 11.49
C ALA A 111 -0.07 13.82 12.83
N GLU A 112 0.94 14.67 13.05
CA GLU A 112 1.67 14.78 14.31
C GLU A 112 0.74 15.05 15.50
N LYS A 113 -0.18 16.00 15.34
CA LYS A 113 -1.17 16.32 16.38
C LYS A 113 -2.11 15.14 16.64
N LEU A 114 -2.66 14.55 15.58
CA LEU A 114 -3.62 13.46 15.68
C LEU A 114 -3.00 12.20 16.32
N HIS A 115 -1.75 11.89 16.00
CA HIS A 115 -1.00 10.80 16.62
C HIS A 115 -0.74 11.06 18.11
N ALA A 116 -0.36 12.28 18.48
CA ALA A 116 -0.14 12.65 19.88
C ALA A 116 -1.43 12.60 20.71
N ASP A 117 -2.55 13.10 20.16
CA ASP A 117 -3.84 13.16 20.85
C ASP A 117 -4.54 11.79 20.91
N TRP A 118 -4.43 10.98 19.85
CA TRP A 118 -5.12 9.68 19.70
C TRP A 118 -4.26 8.59 19.04
N PRO A 119 -3.19 8.11 19.70
CA PRO A 119 -2.23 7.16 19.12
C PRO A 119 -2.85 5.78 18.82
N ASP A 120 -3.95 5.42 19.49
CA ASP A 120 -4.68 4.18 19.21
C ASP A 120 -5.47 4.23 17.90
N ILE A 121 -5.76 5.42 17.38
CA ILE A 121 -6.50 5.63 16.13
C ILE A 121 -5.53 5.98 15.00
N TYR A 122 -4.63 6.94 15.23
CA TYR A 122 -3.62 7.36 14.26
C TYR A 122 -2.30 6.69 14.59
N LYS A 123 -1.88 5.73 13.77
CA LYS A 123 -0.79 4.80 14.10
C LYS A 123 0.62 5.37 13.95
N ASP A 124 0.74 6.48 13.24
CA ASP A 124 1.99 7.19 13.02
C ASP A 124 1.71 8.69 12.86
N ASP A 125 2.78 9.48 12.91
CA ASP A 125 2.76 10.93 12.83
C ASP A 125 2.91 11.45 11.39
N ASN A 126 2.78 10.62 10.36
CA ASN A 126 3.18 10.97 9.01
C ASN A 126 2.01 11.40 8.13
N HIS A 127 2.30 12.28 7.17
CA HIS A 127 1.37 12.51 6.07
C HIS A 127 1.29 11.29 5.15
N LYS A 128 0.21 11.17 4.39
CA LYS A 128 0.04 10.06 3.44
C LYS A 128 -0.39 10.56 2.06
N PRO A 129 0.51 11.20 1.30
CA PRO A 129 0.27 11.48 -0.10
C PRO A 129 0.20 10.16 -0.88
N GLU A 130 -0.81 10.01 -1.72
CA GLU A 130 -1.03 8.80 -2.51
C GLU A 130 -1.16 9.12 -4.00
N MET A 131 -0.79 8.16 -4.84
CA MET A 131 -0.96 8.22 -6.29
C MET A 131 -1.50 6.87 -6.78
N ALA A 132 -2.51 6.91 -7.64
CA ALA A 132 -3.11 5.73 -8.25
C ALA A 132 -2.83 5.69 -9.75
N ILE A 133 -2.42 4.52 -10.26
CA ILE A 133 -2.28 4.25 -11.69
C ILE A 133 -3.19 3.08 -12.03
N ALA A 134 -4.10 3.29 -12.98
CA ALA A 134 -5.07 2.30 -13.39
C ALA A 134 -4.41 1.18 -14.21
N LEU A 135 -4.42 -0.06 -13.69
CA LEU A 135 -3.99 -1.27 -14.42
C LEU A 135 -5.12 -1.90 -15.25
N THR A 136 -6.36 -1.57 -14.90
CA THR A 136 -7.60 -1.93 -15.59
C THR A 136 -8.52 -0.71 -15.56
N ASN A 137 -9.71 -0.79 -16.15
CA ASN A 137 -10.75 0.22 -15.91
C ASN A 137 -10.94 0.44 -14.40
N PHE A 138 -11.00 1.70 -14.00
CA PHE A 138 -10.98 2.14 -12.61
C PHE A 138 -11.91 3.34 -12.42
N GLU A 139 -12.66 3.32 -11.33
CA GLU A 139 -13.57 4.39 -10.93
C GLU A 139 -13.17 4.89 -9.54
N ALA A 140 -13.20 6.21 -9.35
CA ALA A 140 -12.87 6.84 -8.08
C ALA A 140 -13.69 8.11 -7.83
N LEU A 141 -13.92 8.40 -6.57
CA LEU A 141 -14.37 9.71 -6.10
C LEU A 141 -13.15 10.52 -5.66
N ILE A 142 -12.91 11.66 -6.32
CA ILE A 142 -11.74 12.50 -6.06
C ILE A 142 -12.20 13.96 -5.93
N GLY A 143 -12.06 14.51 -4.73
CA GLY A 143 -12.40 15.90 -4.43
C GLY A 143 -13.89 16.22 -4.53
N PHE A 144 -14.21 17.50 -4.32
CA PHE A 144 -15.56 18.01 -4.48
C PHE A 144 -15.88 18.28 -5.95
N ARG A 145 -17.15 18.06 -6.32
CA ARG A 145 -17.67 18.53 -7.61
C ARG A 145 -17.63 20.06 -7.70
N PRO A 146 -17.59 20.65 -8.90
CA PRO A 146 -17.78 22.09 -9.08
C PRO A 146 -19.08 22.57 -8.40
N LEU A 147 -19.04 23.76 -7.78
CA LEU A 147 -20.15 24.29 -6.98
C LEU A 147 -21.48 24.33 -7.74
N VAL A 148 -21.45 24.64 -9.04
CA VAL A 148 -22.65 24.64 -9.90
C VAL A 148 -23.29 23.26 -10.02
N GLN A 149 -22.50 22.18 -10.05
CA GLN A 149 -23.00 20.82 -10.09
C GLN A 149 -23.55 20.40 -8.73
N ILE A 150 -22.90 20.79 -7.63
CA ILE A 150 -23.39 20.52 -6.27
C ILE A 150 -24.75 21.18 -6.07
N ARG A 151 -24.90 22.46 -6.44
CA ARG A 151 -26.16 23.18 -6.33
C ARG A 151 -27.28 22.46 -7.07
N ALA A 152 -27.05 22.02 -8.31
CA ALA A 152 -28.05 21.32 -9.12
C ALA A 152 -28.50 19.96 -8.55
N LEU A 153 -27.75 19.36 -7.62
CA LEU A 153 -28.12 18.09 -6.99
C LEU A 153 -28.97 18.25 -5.72
N ILE A 154 -28.97 19.45 -5.14
CA ILE A 154 -29.63 19.74 -3.85
C ILE A 154 -30.79 20.74 -3.96
N THR A 155 -31.10 21.18 -5.18
CA THR A 155 -32.23 22.06 -5.52
C THR A 155 -33.06 21.43 -6.61
#